data_AF-A0A7X8DEM2-F1
#
_entry.id   AF-A0A7X8DEM2-F1
#
_cell.length_a   1.000
_cell.length_b   1.000
_cell.length_c   1.000
_cell.angle_alpha   90.00
_cell.angle_beta   90.00
_cell.angle_gamma   90.00
#
_symmetry.space_group_name_H-M   'P 1'
#
loop_
_entity.id
_entity.type
_entity.pdbx_description
1 polymer ?
#
loop_
_entity_poly.entity_id
_entity_poly.type
_entity_poly.pdbx_seq_one_letter_code
_entity_poly.pdbx_strand_id
1 'polypeptide(L)'
;MKKFTIAAPGCRNQGEANIWKETGFATAAHKPRDKRELGLDVFLCRQPRQGHLPTGTILSLLPKLIVIVNHKDGHISLPPDLLEIYNQQSFSSRDLNFTIGSRLEGQVTVPDWNAAGKGSEITREEQIQAAAGAVYRFLLEDVIRETAEWCGHMSSVVGHL
;
A
#
# COMPACT_ATOMS: atom_id res chain seq x y z
N MET A 1 -16.06 2.72 8.34
CA MET A 1 -14.74 2.95 7.70
C MET A 1 -14.62 2.02 6.51
N LYS A 2 -14.22 2.52 5.33
CA LYS A 2 -13.92 1.69 4.15
C LYS A 2 -12.76 0.74 4.51
N LYS A 3 -12.88 -0.54 4.17
CA LYS A 3 -11.82 -1.51 4.42
C LYS A 3 -11.10 -1.79 3.11
N PHE A 4 -9.82 -1.44 3.05
CA PHE A 4 -8.95 -1.80 1.93
C PHE A 4 -8.39 -3.19 2.14
N THR A 5 -8.24 -3.94 1.06
CA THR A 5 -7.75 -5.31 1.09
C THR A 5 -6.24 -5.38 0.92
N ILE A 6 -5.58 -6.18 1.74
CA ILE A 6 -4.13 -6.39 1.70
C ILE A 6 -3.80 -7.88 1.56
N ALA A 7 -2.89 -8.19 0.64
CA ALA A 7 -2.26 -9.49 0.51
C ALA A 7 -0.82 -9.35 1.01
N ALA A 8 -0.46 -10.10 2.05
CA ALA A 8 0.86 -10.04 2.68
C ALA A 8 1.61 -11.39 2.59
N PRO A 9 1.88 -11.90 1.38
CA PRO A 9 2.61 -13.15 1.22
C PRO A 9 4.03 -13.02 1.79
N GLY A 10 4.30 -13.72 2.89
CA GLY A 10 5.62 -13.71 3.54
C GLY A 10 5.70 -12.96 4.87
N CYS A 11 4.65 -12.23 5.27
CA CYS A 11 4.51 -11.77 6.66
C CYS A 11 4.21 -12.98 7.57
N ARG A 12 5.26 -13.68 7.99
CA ARG A 12 5.18 -14.89 8.84
C ARG A 12 4.84 -14.56 10.30
N ASN A 13 5.08 -13.33 10.73
CA ASN A 13 4.80 -12.90 12.10
C ASN A 13 3.41 -12.27 12.16
N GLN A 14 2.55 -12.80 13.04
CA GLN A 14 1.21 -12.26 13.30
C GLN A 14 1.24 -10.77 13.67
N GLY A 15 2.32 -10.29 14.31
CA GLY A 15 2.48 -8.89 14.72
C GLY A 15 2.38 -7.88 13.57
N GLU A 16 3.05 -8.11 12.44
CA GLU A 16 2.98 -7.16 11.32
C GLU A 16 1.62 -7.17 10.64
N ALA A 17 1.07 -8.37 10.40
CA ALA A 17 -0.28 -8.47 9.85
C ALA A 17 -1.32 -7.79 10.77
N ASN A 18 -1.11 -7.81 12.08
CA ASN A 18 -1.95 -7.11 13.04
C ASN A 18 -1.80 -5.59 12.94
N ILE A 19 -0.59 -5.04 12.76
CA ILE A 19 -0.38 -3.60 12.56
C ILE A 19 -1.18 -3.08 11.35
N TRP A 20 -1.14 -3.79 10.23
CA TRP A 20 -1.93 -3.43 9.05
C TRP A 20 -3.44 -3.53 9.33
N LYS A 21 -3.90 -4.55 10.06
CA LYS A 21 -5.31 -4.66 10.47
C LYS A 21 -5.76 -3.53 11.40
N GLU A 22 -4.94 -3.19 12.39
CA GLU A 22 -5.18 -2.09 13.34
C GLU A 22 -5.25 -0.74 12.63
N THR A 23 -4.53 -0.60 11.53
CA THR A 23 -4.58 0.61 10.67
C THR A 23 -5.87 0.67 9.82
N GLY A 24 -6.60 -0.45 9.66
CA GLY A 24 -7.89 -0.50 8.97
C GLY A 24 -7.94 -1.44 7.76
N PHE A 25 -6.88 -2.18 7.45
CA PHE A 25 -6.85 -3.10 6.31
C PHE A 25 -7.53 -4.44 6.64
N ALA A 26 -8.20 -5.03 5.64
CA ALA A 26 -8.69 -6.40 5.67
C ALA A 26 -7.69 -7.33 4.98
N THR A 27 -7.30 -8.43 5.64
CA THR A 27 -6.39 -9.41 5.02
C THR A 27 -7.13 -10.29 4.02
N ALA A 28 -6.64 -10.34 2.77
CA ALA A 28 -7.13 -11.27 1.76
C ALA A 28 -6.85 -12.71 2.18
N ALA A 29 -7.85 -13.60 2.06
CA ALA A 29 -7.65 -15.03 2.33
C ALA A 29 -6.64 -15.62 1.33
N HIS A 30 -5.87 -16.63 1.77
CA HIS A 30 -4.73 -17.20 1.03
C HIS A 30 -5.07 -17.84 -0.32
N LYS A 31 -6.35 -17.89 -0.71
CA LYS A 31 -6.82 -18.35 -2.02
C LYS A 31 -8.03 -17.51 -2.44
N PRO A 32 -7.91 -16.60 -3.41
CA PRO A 32 -9.10 -16.02 -4.04
C PRO A 32 -9.85 -17.15 -4.75
N ARG A 33 -11.07 -17.45 -4.30
CA ARG A 33 -11.94 -18.47 -4.89
C ARG A 33 -12.41 -18.06 -6.29
N ASP A 34 -12.42 -16.75 -6.57
CA ASP A 34 -12.66 -16.16 -7.87
C ASP A 34 -11.62 -15.08 -8.18
N LYS A 35 -10.92 -15.23 -9.31
CA LYS A 35 -9.86 -14.33 -9.78
C LYS A 35 -10.35 -12.93 -10.16
N ARG A 36 -11.67 -12.68 -10.18
CA ARG A 36 -12.26 -11.46 -10.76
C ARG A 36 -12.88 -10.48 -9.76
N GLU A 37 -13.06 -10.83 -8.48
CA GLU A 37 -13.86 -10.00 -7.57
C GLU A 37 -13.17 -9.53 -6.28
N LEU A 38 -11.94 -9.95 -6.00
CA LEU A 38 -11.16 -9.34 -4.92
C LEU A 38 -10.22 -8.31 -5.53
N GLY A 39 -10.73 -7.10 -5.72
CA GLY A 39 -9.95 -5.91 -6.04
C GLY A 39 -8.92 -5.69 -4.94
N LEU A 40 -7.74 -6.25 -5.14
CA LEU A 40 -6.66 -6.17 -4.17
C LEU A 40 -6.16 -4.73 -4.12
N ASP A 41 -6.30 -4.06 -2.99
CA ASP A 41 -5.83 -2.68 -2.89
C ASP A 41 -4.31 -2.64 -2.70
N VAL A 42 -3.76 -3.50 -1.84
CA VAL A 42 -2.33 -3.50 -1.49
C VAL A 42 -1.72 -4.89 -1.56
N PHE A 43 -0.59 -5.00 -2.26
CA PHE A 43 0.29 -6.17 -2.22
C PHE A 43 1.54 -5.86 -1.41
N LEU A 44 1.68 -6.50 -0.25
CA LEU A 44 2.78 -6.30 0.69
C LEU A 44 3.85 -7.39 0.53
N CYS A 45 5.04 -6.97 0.15
CA CYS A 45 6.25 -7.79 0.07
C CYS A 45 7.19 -7.43 1.21
N ARG A 46 7.63 -8.42 1.97
CA ARG A 46 8.76 -8.25 2.90
C ARG A 46 9.97 -8.96 2.37
N GLN A 47 11.08 -8.23 2.22
CA GLN A 47 12.41 -8.76 1.90
C GLN A 47 12.35 -9.98 0.96
N PRO A 48 11.95 -9.80 -0.32
CA PRO A 48 11.74 -10.89 -1.26
C PRO A 48 12.93 -11.84 -1.24
N ARG A 49 12.66 -13.13 -1.02
CA ARG A 49 13.69 -14.16 -0.97
C ARG A 49 14.46 -14.11 -2.29
N GLN A 50 15.79 -13.98 -2.21
CA GLN A 50 16.69 -13.83 -3.36
C GLN A 50 16.57 -12.50 -4.14
N GLY A 51 15.94 -11.46 -3.58
CA GLY A 51 15.80 -10.16 -4.24
C GLY A 51 14.79 -10.11 -5.39
N HIS A 52 14.08 -11.21 -5.65
CA HIS A 52 13.13 -11.30 -6.76
C HIS A 52 11.70 -11.09 -6.26
N LEU A 53 11.08 -10.00 -6.73
CA LEU A 53 9.66 -9.77 -6.52
C LEU A 53 8.83 -10.80 -7.31
N PRO A 54 7.67 -11.25 -6.79
CA PRO A 54 6.79 -12.19 -7.48
C PRO A 54 6.02 -11.48 -8.61
N THR A 55 6.74 -10.99 -9.62
CA THR A 55 6.22 -10.12 -10.70
C THR A 55 5.02 -10.73 -11.39
N GLY A 56 5.05 -12.02 -11.73
CA GLY A 56 3.92 -12.70 -12.38
C GLY A 56 2.64 -12.70 -11.52
N THR A 57 2.76 -12.82 -10.20
CA THR A 57 1.62 -12.73 -9.28
C THR A 57 1.11 -11.29 -9.20
N ILE A 58 2.01 -10.31 -9.09
CA ILE A 58 1.66 -8.89 -9.03
C ILE A 58 0.93 -8.48 -10.31
N LEU A 59 1.46 -8.84 -11.49
CA LEU A 59 0.83 -8.56 -12.78
C LEU A 59 -0.49 -9.31 -12.99
N SER A 60 -0.67 -10.48 -12.37
CA SER A 60 -1.95 -11.20 -12.44
C SER A 60 -3.02 -10.60 -11.53
N LEU A 61 -2.63 -9.97 -10.41
CA LEU A 61 -3.56 -9.41 -9.43
C LEU A 61 -3.82 -7.91 -9.65
N LEU A 62 -2.88 -7.22 -10.31
CA LEU A 62 -2.88 -5.78 -10.56
C LEU A 62 -3.36 -4.95 -9.35
N PRO A 63 -2.69 -5.07 -8.19
CA PRO A 63 -3.07 -4.30 -7.03
C PRO A 63 -2.98 -2.79 -7.30
N LYS A 64 -3.74 -1.97 -6.58
CA LYS A 64 -3.59 -0.51 -6.66
C LYS A 64 -2.19 -0.06 -6.21
N LEU A 65 -1.68 -0.66 -5.14
CA LEU A 65 -0.34 -0.43 -4.60
C LEU A 65 0.45 -1.71 -4.37
N ILE A 66 1.76 -1.60 -4.57
CA ILE A 66 2.77 -2.56 -4.14
C ILE A 66 3.57 -1.89 -3.03
N VAL A 67 3.70 -2.53 -1.87
CA VAL A 67 4.51 -2.04 -0.74
C VAL A 67 5.61 -3.06 -0.47
N ILE A 68 6.86 -2.63 -0.56
CA ILE A 68 8.02 -3.46 -0.29
C ILE A 68 8.69 -2.93 0.97
N VAL A 69 8.81 -3.78 1.98
CA VAL A 69 9.48 -3.46 3.24
C VAL A 69 10.83 -4.19 3.28
N ASN A 70 11.90 -3.42 3.34
CA ASN A 70 13.28 -3.91 3.41
C ASN A 70 14.01 -3.35 4.63
N HIS A 71 15.13 -3.97 4.98
CA HIS A 71 16.11 -3.32 5.86
C HIS A 71 16.66 -2.07 5.17
N LYS A 72 17.12 -1.09 5.95
CA LYS A 72 17.63 0.20 5.43
C LYS A 72 18.69 0.06 4.34
N ASP A 73 19.57 -0.92 4.48
CA ASP A 73 20.64 -1.20 3.51
C ASP A 73 20.16 -1.99 2.29
N GLY A 74 18.94 -2.52 2.33
CA GLY A 74 18.30 -3.21 1.24
C GLY A 74 17.58 -2.22 0.33
N HIS A 75 18.11 -1.99 -0.86
CA HIS A 75 17.41 -1.30 -1.92
C HIS A 75 16.78 -2.31 -2.88
N ILE A 76 15.47 -2.21 -3.11
CA ILE A 76 14.79 -3.02 -4.12
C ILE A 76 13.99 -2.07 -4.99
N SER A 77 14.44 -1.91 -6.23
CA SER A 77 13.66 -1.25 -7.27
C SER A 77 12.61 -2.22 -7.81
N LEU A 78 11.50 -1.69 -8.25
CA LEU A 78 10.57 -2.43 -9.08
C LEU A 78 11.27 -2.80 -10.40
N PRO A 79 11.06 -4.03 -10.91
CA PRO A 79 11.54 -4.43 -12.23
C PRO A 79 10.86 -3.58 -13.32
N PRO A 80 11.48 -3.48 -14.52
CA PRO A 80 10.96 -2.67 -15.63
C PRO A 80 9.48 -2.91 -15.95
N ASP A 81 9.05 -4.17 -16.02
CA ASP A 81 7.65 -4.54 -16.30
C ASP A 81 6.64 -3.95 -15.30
N LEU A 82 7.07 -3.73 -14.05
CA LEU A 82 6.24 -3.08 -13.04
C LEU A 82 6.38 -1.56 -13.10
N LEU A 83 7.53 -1.02 -13.47
CA LEU A 83 7.70 0.43 -13.63
C LEU A 83 6.89 1.01 -14.80
N GLU A 84 6.56 0.20 -15.81
CA GLU A 84 5.63 0.60 -16.88
C GLU A 84 4.20 0.86 -16.38
N ILE A 85 3.83 0.29 -15.22
CA ILE A 85 2.47 0.30 -14.69
C ILE A 85 2.39 1.11 -13.38
N TYR A 86 3.46 1.11 -12.58
CA TYR A 86 3.50 1.66 -11.24
C TYR A 86 4.52 2.78 -11.14
N ASN A 87 4.06 3.93 -10.63
CA ASN A 87 4.92 5.02 -10.21
C ASN A 87 5.60 4.65 -8.88
N GLN A 88 6.92 4.55 -8.89
CA GLN A 88 7.70 4.16 -7.72
C GLN A 88 8.07 5.37 -6.84
N GLN A 89 7.93 5.19 -5.53
CA GLN A 89 8.42 6.09 -4.48
C GLN A 89 9.18 5.27 -3.43
N SER A 90 10.08 5.89 -2.67
CA SER A 90 10.77 5.21 -1.58
C SER A 90 10.95 6.12 -0.37
N PHE A 91 10.74 5.55 0.82
CA PHE A 91 10.84 6.24 2.09
C PHE A 91 11.77 5.47 3.02
N SER A 92 12.84 6.13 3.47
CA SER A 92 13.75 5.57 4.45
C SER A 92 13.35 6.02 5.85
N SER A 93 13.43 5.08 6.79
CA SER A 93 13.29 5.33 8.22
C SER A 93 14.58 4.94 8.95
N ARG A 94 14.51 4.66 10.26
CA ARG A 94 15.68 4.32 11.07
C ARG A 94 16.34 3.03 10.58
N ASP A 95 15.56 1.95 10.48
CA ASP A 95 16.06 0.59 10.20
C ASP A 95 15.39 -0.04 8.98
N LEU A 96 14.36 0.61 8.44
CA LEU A 96 13.58 0.13 7.31
C LEU A 96 13.63 1.08 6.14
N ASN A 97 13.54 0.51 4.94
CA ASN A 97 13.24 1.22 3.71
C ASN A 97 11.94 0.67 3.14
N PHE A 98 11.05 1.57 2.73
CA PHE A 98 9.76 1.27 2.15
C PHE A 98 9.76 1.71 0.69
N THR A 99 9.66 0.78 -0.24
CA THR A 99 9.45 1.09 -1.66
C THR A 99 7.99 0.88 -1.99
N ILE A 100 7.34 1.92 -2.53
CA ILE A 100 5.92 1.89 -2.89
C ILE A 100 5.78 2.07 -4.40
N GLY A 101 5.14 1.12 -5.07
CA GLY A 101 4.64 1.28 -6.43
C GLY A 101 3.16 1.61 -6.39
N SER A 102 2.72 2.67 -7.05
CA SER A 102 1.30 3.05 -7.15
C SER A 102 0.85 3.19 -8.59
N ARG A 103 -0.33 2.66 -8.92
CA ARG A 103 -1.03 2.95 -10.20
C ARG A 103 -2.00 4.12 -10.10
N LEU A 104 -2.23 4.61 -8.88
CA LEU A 104 -3.15 5.71 -8.60
C LEU A 104 -2.45 7.03 -8.87
N GLU A 105 -3.23 8.04 -9.25
CA GLU A 105 -2.75 9.41 -9.39
C GLU A 105 -2.36 10.00 -8.03
N GLY A 106 -1.27 10.76 -8.03
CA GLY A 106 -0.69 11.38 -6.85
C GLY A 106 0.46 10.58 -6.25
N GLN A 107 0.91 11.02 -5.07
CA GLN A 107 2.03 10.44 -4.35
C GLN A 107 1.63 10.11 -2.92
N VAL A 108 2.20 9.02 -2.38
CA VAL A 108 1.98 8.69 -0.97
C VAL A 108 2.73 9.72 -0.15
N THR A 109 2.05 10.33 0.81
CA THR A 109 2.70 11.30 1.70
C THR A 109 3.79 10.60 2.52
N VAL A 110 4.86 11.33 2.84
CA VAL A 110 5.94 10.81 3.69
C VAL A 110 5.32 10.30 5.00
N PRO A 111 5.59 9.03 5.39
CA PRO A 111 5.08 8.52 6.64
C PRO A 111 5.50 9.38 7.83
N ASP A 112 4.54 9.69 8.70
CA ASP A 112 4.82 10.46 9.91
C ASP A 112 5.44 9.54 10.96
N TRP A 113 6.77 9.44 10.92
CA TRP A 113 7.55 8.63 11.85
C TRP A 113 7.37 9.12 13.31
N ASN A 114 7.23 10.42 13.51
CA ASN A 114 7.17 11.01 14.85
C ASN A 114 5.80 10.81 15.49
N ALA A 115 4.71 10.88 14.73
CA ALA A 115 3.37 10.64 15.25
C ALA A 115 3.15 9.19 15.70
N ALA A 116 3.91 8.23 15.15
CA ALA A 116 3.83 6.83 15.56
C ALA A 116 4.71 6.52 16.78
N GLY A 117 5.79 7.28 17.02
CA GLY A 117 6.72 7.04 18.12
C GLY A 117 6.15 7.42 19.49
N LYS A 118 6.02 6.45 20.40
CA LYS A 118 5.56 6.69 21.79
C LYS A 118 6.69 6.96 22.78
N GLY A 119 7.94 6.98 22.32
CA GLY A 119 9.14 7.13 23.14
C GLY A 119 10.24 7.94 22.45
N SER A 120 11.45 7.91 23.01
CA SER A 120 12.61 8.63 22.47
C SER A 120 13.14 8.07 21.15
N GLU A 121 12.84 6.79 20.86
CA GLU A 121 13.25 6.10 19.65
C GLU A 121 12.08 5.34 19.05
N ILE A 122 11.86 5.49 17.74
CA ILE A 122 10.79 4.79 17.02
C ILE A 122 11.13 3.31 16.87
N THR A 123 10.23 2.45 17.35
CA THR A 123 10.34 1.01 17.20
C THR A 123 10.07 0.57 15.76
N ARG A 124 10.42 -0.67 15.43
CA ARG A 124 10.16 -1.23 14.09
C ARG A 124 8.66 -1.29 13.79
N GLU A 125 7.88 -1.67 14.78
CA GLU A 125 6.42 -1.77 14.71
C GLU A 125 5.79 -0.40 14.43
N GLU A 126 6.26 0.64 15.13
CA GLU A 126 5.81 2.02 14.91
C GLU A 126 6.22 2.55 13.53
N GLN A 127 7.41 2.19 13.01
CA GLN A 127 7.80 2.50 11.62
C GLN A 127 6.81 1.87 10.62
N ILE A 128 6.46 0.60 10.82
CA ILE A 128 5.48 -0.09 9.95
C ILE A 128 4.09 0.53 10.09
N GLN A 129 3.69 0.93 11.29
CA GLN A 129 2.41 1.58 11.56
C GLN A 129 2.32 2.95 10.87
N ALA A 130 3.37 3.76 10.93
CA ALA A 130 3.44 5.04 10.23
C ALA A 130 3.27 4.85 8.71
N ALA A 131 4.00 3.89 8.13
CA ALA A 131 3.92 3.58 6.71
C ALA A 131 2.53 3.05 6.31
N ALA A 132 1.95 2.14 7.08
CA ALA A 132 0.60 1.63 6.86
C ALA A 132 -0.43 2.77 6.92
N GLY A 133 -0.29 3.69 7.88
CA GLY A 133 -1.17 4.86 8.03
C GLY A 133 -1.11 5.80 6.84
N ALA A 134 0.09 6.07 6.30
CA ALA A 134 0.28 6.87 5.10
C ALA A 134 -0.37 6.22 3.87
N VAL A 135 -0.17 4.91 3.67
CA VAL A 135 -0.80 4.15 2.57
C VAL A 135 -2.32 4.15 2.70
N TYR A 136 -2.85 3.95 3.91
CA TYR A 136 -4.28 3.96 4.16
C TYR A 136 -4.91 5.32 3.85
N ARG A 137 -4.26 6.42 4.27
CA ARG A 137 -4.72 7.78 3.98
C ARG A 137 -4.71 8.06 2.48
N PHE A 138 -3.63 7.70 1.78
CA PHE A 138 -3.55 7.86 0.32
C PHE A 138 -4.67 7.12 -0.41
N LEU A 139 -4.98 5.89 0.00
CA LEU A 139 -6.11 5.13 -0.53
C LEU A 139 -7.48 5.77 -0.21
N LEU A 140 -7.65 6.40 0.95
CA LEU A 140 -8.86 7.15 1.25
C LEU A 140 -8.98 8.40 0.38
N GLU A 141 -7.89 9.14 0.17
CA GLU A 141 -7.85 10.32 -0.67
C GLU A 141 -8.20 10.00 -2.13
N ASP A 142 -7.71 8.86 -2.66
CA ASP A 142 -8.11 8.32 -3.97
C ASP A 142 -9.63 8.14 -4.07
N VAL A 143 -10.24 7.50 -3.06
CA VAL A 143 -11.69 7.27 -3.02
C VAL A 143 -12.48 8.56 -2.90
N ILE A 144 -12.00 9.52 -2.11
CA ILE A 144 -12.64 10.82 -1.96
C ILE A 144 -12.57 11.59 -3.28
N ARG A 145 -11.42 11.55 -3.97
CA ARG A 145 -11.22 12.20 -5.26
C ARG A 145 -12.14 11.61 -6.33
N GLU A 146 -12.15 10.29 -6.46
CA GLU A 146 -13.08 9.59 -7.35
C GLU A 146 -14.51 10.01 -7.05
N THR A 147 -14.93 9.99 -5.78
CA THR A 147 -16.28 10.39 -5.37
C THR A 147 -16.58 11.87 -5.73
N ALA A 148 -15.63 12.77 -5.52
CA ALA A 148 -15.78 14.19 -5.83
C ALA A 148 -15.90 14.43 -7.35
N GLU A 149 -15.14 13.70 -8.17
CA GLU A 149 -15.24 13.73 -9.62
C GLU A 149 -16.63 13.28 -10.08
N TRP A 150 -17.16 12.18 -9.53
CA TRP A 150 -18.51 11.71 -9.82
C TRP A 150 -19.60 12.71 -9.37
N CYS A 151 -19.49 13.25 -8.15
CA CYS A 151 -20.43 14.25 -7.65
C CYS A 151 -20.38 15.56 -8.45
N GLY A 152 -19.18 16.01 -8.82
CA GLY A 152 -18.98 17.18 -9.69
C GLY A 152 -19.58 16.97 -11.07
N HIS A 153 -19.37 15.79 -11.69
CA HIS A 153 -19.99 15.42 -12.96
C HIS A 153 -21.53 15.42 -12.86
N MET A 154 -22.13 14.87 -11.80
CA MET A 154 -23.58 14.86 -11.65
C MET A 154 -24.18 16.27 -11.43
N SER A 155 -23.48 17.17 -10.74
CA SER A 155 -23.94 18.56 -10.58
C SER A 155 -23.98 19.34 -11.91
N SER A 156 -23.12 18.99 -12.88
CA SER A 156 -23.12 19.59 -14.21
C SER A 156 -24.26 19.12 -15.12
N VAL A 157 -24.89 17.98 -14.81
CA VAL A 157 -25.98 17.40 -15.63
C VAL A 157 -27.36 17.93 -15.22
N VAL A 158 -27.49 18.56 -14.04
CA VAL A 158 -28.74 19.20 -13.57
C VAL A 158 -28.73 20.72 -13.84
N GLY A 159 -27.91 21.17 -14.79
CA GLY A 159 -27.66 22.57 -15.10
C GLY A 159 -28.16 23.04 -16.45
N HIS A 160 -29.17 22.42 -17.07
CA HIS A 160 -29.91 23.00 -18.20
C HIS A 160 -31.36 22.48 -18.22
N LEU A 161 -32.24 23.19 -17.52
CA LEU A 161 -33.67 23.30 -17.84
C LEU A 161 -34.08 24.76 -17.63
#